data_AF-K7GEX7-F1
#
_entry.id   AF-K7GEX7-F1
#
_cell.length_a   1.000
_cell.length_b   1.000
_cell.length_c   1.000
_cell.angle_alpha   90.00
_cell.angle_beta   90.00
_cell.angle_gamma   90.00
#
_symmetry.space_group_name_H-M   'P 1'
#
loop_
_entity.id
_entity.type
_entity.pdbx_description
1 polymer ?
#
loop_
_entity_poly.entity_id
_entity_poly.type
_entity_poly.pdbx_seq_one_letter_code
_entity_poly.pdbx_strand_id
1 'polypeptide(L)'
;MRQYSLCRSGFLLVLLYLFNEVNEASSSKNSCRKGMLSKVSENLYVKATTLIASIPKDLIKNRRLLKKATKKLFMKNCSVRDQLLSFYVKNVFGGLRSGSDRVYMVSAFQTLQENLSNCLPCAPSSRVTMAVKKIKQMFDKLGEKGIYKAISELDILLPWIQTYIET
;
A
#
# COMPACT_ATOMS: atom_id res chain seq x y z
N MET A 1 -36.98 -58.95 16.60
CA MET A 1 -36.94 -57.68 15.86
C MET A 1 -38.08 -56.79 16.34
N ARG A 2 -37.75 -55.53 16.61
CA ARG A 2 -38.59 -54.30 16.65
C ARG A 2 -39.86 -54.20 17.51
N GLN A 3 -39.71 -53.27 18.47
CA GLN A 3 -40.50 -52.04 18.70
C GLN A 3 -41.69 -52.09 19.67
N TYR A 4 -41.43 -51.57 20.88
CA TYR A 4 -42.39 -50.81 21.66
C TYR A 4 -41.92 -49.36 21.85
N SER A 5 -42.75 -48.48 21.30
CA SER A 5 -43.15 -47.12 21.69
C SER A 5 -42.68 -46.53 23.04
N LEU A 6 -42.32 -45.23 23.08
CA LEU A 6 -43.20 -44.10 23.47
C LEU A 6 -42.40 -42.82 23.80
N CYS A 7 -42.86 -41.72 23.19
CA CYS A 7 -42.75 -40.29 23.53
C CYS A 7 -41.70 -39.79 24.55
N ARG A 8 -40.83 -38.88 24.10
CA ARG A 8 -40.39 -37.75 24.94
C ARG A 8 -40.39 -36.45 24.13
N SER A 9 -41.38 -35.64 24.46
CA SER A 9 -41.59 -34.26 24.04
C SER A 9 -40.42 -33.36 24.46
N GLY A 10 -40.08 -32.41 23.58
CA GLY A 10 -39.53 -31.11 23.95
C GLY A 10 -38.01 -30.96 23.88
N PHE A 11 -37.59 -29.87 23.20
CA PHE A 11 -36.25 -29.25 23.24
C PHE A 11 -35.13 -30.09 22.58
N LEU A 12 -34.47 -29.72 21.49
CA LEU A 12 -34.14 -28.43 20.90
C LEU A 12 -33.86 -28.60 19.40
N LEU A 13 -34.70 -28.03 18.54
CA LEU A 13 -34.35 -27.69 17.16
C LEU A 13 -33.59 -26.36 17.14
N VAL A 14 -32.41 -26.31 17.77
CA VAL A 14 -31.56 -25.11 17.80
C VAL A 14 -30.15 -25.46 17.32
N LEU A 15 -30.05 -25.77 16.02
CA LEU A 15 -28.80 -25.66 15.25
C LEU A 15 -29.10 -25.12 13.84
N LEU A 16 -29.97 -24.10 13.76
CA LEU A 16 -30.24 -23.30 12.55
C LEU A 16 -30.21 -21.78 12.82
N TYR A 17 -29.41 -21.33 13.78
CA TYR A 17 -29.18 -19.90 14.01
C TYR A 17 -27.69 -19.60 14.13
N LEU A 18 -26.98 -19.66 13.01
CA LEU A 18 -25.80 -18.83 12.78
C LEU A 18 -25.82 -18.34 11.33
N PHE A 19 -26.93 -17.68 10.95
CA PHE A 19 -26.89 -16.72 9.85
C PHE A 19 -27.29 -15.36 10.38
N ASN A 20 -26.52 -14.39 9.93
CA ASN A 20 -26.74 -12.95 9.98
C ASN A 20 -26.23 -12.23 11.23
N GLU A 21 -24.91 -12.21 11.39
CA GLU A 21 -24.26 -10.94 11.71
C GLU A 21 -24.00 -10.18 10.39
N VAL A 22 -25.10 -9.80 9.75
CA VAL A 22 -25.11 -8.68 8.82
C VAL A 22 -25.21 -7.46 9.72
N ASN A 23 -24.08 -6.85 10.04
CA ASN A 23 -23.96 -5.41 10.24
C ASN A 23 -22.50 -4.96 10.08
N GLU A 24 -22.30 -3.98 9.19
CA GLU A 24 -21.16 -3.05 9.12
C GLU A 24 -19.85 -3.49 8.43
N ALA A 25 -19.93 -3.99 7.18
CA ALA A 25 -18.76 -4.07 6.29
C ALA A 25 -18.15 -2.68 5.93
N SER A 26 -18.89 -1.60 6.16
CA SER A 26 -18.45 -0.20 5.99
C SER A 26 -17.60 0.31 7.15
N SER A 27 -17.97 -0.01 8.40
CA SER A 27 -17.27 0.47 9.60
C SER A 27 -15.93 -0.22 9.83
N SER A 28 -15.84 -1.52 9.54
CA SER A 28 -14.58 -2.27 9.59
C SER A 28 -13.52 -1.73 8.61
N LYS A 29 -13.90 -1.39 7.37
CA LYS A 29 -12.97 -0.79 6.38
C LYS A 29 -12.50 0.61 6.79
N ASN A 30 -13.42 1.44 7.29
CA ASN A 30 -13.09 2.78 7.77
C ASN A 30 -12.18 2.73 9.01
N SER A 31 -12.42 1.77 9.91
CA SER A 31 -11.55 1.48 11.05
C SER A 31 -10.16 1.01 10.61
N CYS A 32 -10.08 0.11 9.62
CA CYS A 32 -8.80 -0.38 9.07
C CYS A 32 -7.97 0.75 8.45
N ARG A 33 -8.61 1.61 7.65
CA ARG A 33 -7.95 2.79 7.03
C ARG A 33 -7.47 3.80 8.07
N LYS A 34 -8.31 4.11 9.06
CA LYS A 34 -7.97 5.05 10.14
C LYS A 34 -6.80 4.53 11.00
N GLY A 35 -6.78 3.23 11.30
CA GLY A 35 -5.65 2.58 11.96
C GLY A 35 -4.36 2.64 11.14
N MET A 36 -4.44 2.44 9.82
CA MET A 36 -3.30 2.51 8.92
C MET A 36 -2.68 3.92 8.82
N LEU A 37 -3.52 4.96 8.75
CA LEU A 37 -3.06 6.36 8.77
C LEU A 37 -2.24 6.65 10.02
N SER A 38 -2.72 6.30 11.22
CA SER A 38 -2.01 6.60 12.47
C SER A 38 -0.60 5.99 12.52
N LYS A 39 -0.43 4.75 12.04
CA LYS A 39 0.84 4.02 12.10
C LYS A 39 1.85 4.49 11.04
N VAL A 40 1.37 4.85 9.85
CA VAL A 40 2.24 5.20 8.72
C VAL A 40 2.58 6.69 8.72
N SER A 41 1.67 7.58 9.11
CA SER A 41 1.80 9.00 8.80
C SER A 41 2.72 9.79 9.75
N GLU A 42 2.71 9.54 11.06
CA GLU A 42 3.37 10.47 12.01
C GLU A 42 4.89 10.52 11.87
N ASN A 43 5.53 9.42 11.46
CA ASN A 43 6.99 9.36 11.35
C ASN A 43 7.48 9.28 9.89
N LEU A 44 6.69 8.74 8.96
CA LEU A 44 7.11 8.59 7.57
C LEU A 44 7.32 9.93 6.87
N TYR A 45 6.43 10.90 7.09
CA TYR A 45 6.55 12.22 6.47
C TYR A 45 7.78 12.97 6.95
N VAL A 46 8.03 12.95 8.27
CA VAL A 46 9.20 13.58 8.88
C VAL A 46 10.47 12.95 8.33
N LYS A 47 10.55 11.61 8.34
CA LYS A 47 11.72 10.87 7.85
C LYS A 47 11.95 11.03 6.36
N ALA A 48 10.89 11.05 5.56
CA ALA A 48 11.01 11.32 4.13
C ALA A 48 11.53 12.74 3.88
N THR A 49 11.09 13.73 4.65
CA THR A 49 11.58 15.11 4.54
C THR A 49 13.07 15.19 4.89
N THR A 50 13.50 14.53 5.97
CA THR A 50 14.92 14.41 6.33
C THR A 50 15.72 13.74 5.20
N LEU A 51 15.21 12.66 4.61
CA LEU A 51 15.86 11.97 3.51
C LEU A 51 15.95 12.82 2.23
N ILE A 52 14.90 13.56 1.88
CA ILE A 52 14.91 14.50 0.76
C ILE A 52 15.99 15.56 0.96
N ALA A 53 16.17 16.04 2.19
CA ALA A 53 17.19 17.04 2.52
C ALA A 53 18.62 16.47 2.55
N SER A 54 18.80 15.17 2.79
CA SER A 54 20.12 14.53 2.91
C SER A 54 20.73 14.10 1.57
N ILE A 55 19.93 13.98 0.52
CA ILE A 55 20.40 13.60 -0.82
C ILE A 55 20.86 14.81 -1.65
N PRO A 56 21.73 14.61 -2.67
CA PRO A 56 22.03 15.64 -3.65
C PRO A 56 20.76 16.19 -4.30
N LYS A 57 20.72 17.52 -4.53
CA LYS A 57 19.57 18.18 -5.16
C LYS A 57 19.27 17.58 -6.52
N ASP A 58 17.99 17.34 -6.81
CA ASP A 58 17.55 16.97 -8.15
C ASP A 58 17.74 18.16 -9.11
N LEU A 59 18.70 18.01 -10.02
CA LEU A 59 18.96 18.98 -11.08
C LEU A 59 18.06 18.78 -12.31
N ILE A 60 17.28 17.68 -12.36
CA ILE A 60 16.46 17.28 -13.50
C ILE A 60 15.01 17.74 -13.29
N LYS A 61 14.80 19.05 -13.35
CA LYS A 61 13.49 19.68 -13.08
C LYS A 61 12.48 19.54 -14.23
N ASN A 62 12.95 19.37 -15.46
CA ASN A 62 12.12 19.38 -16.68
C ASN A 62 11.43 18.04 -16.99
N ARG A 63 11.80 16.96 -16.31
CA ARG A 63 11.16 15.65 -16.46
C ARG A 63 10.75 15.17 -15.08
N ARG A 64 9.52 14.65 -14.94
CA ARG A 64 9.05 14.02 -13.69
C ARG A 64 8.89 12.53 -13.86
N LEU A 65 9.26 11.75 -12.83
CA LEU A 65 8.93 10.33 -12.78
C LEU A 65 7.43 10.16 -12.48
N LEU A 66 6.94 10.88 -11.48
CA LEU A 66 5.56 10.86 -11.02
C LEU A 66 4.72 11.93 -11.73
N LYS A 67 3.89 11.47 -12.68
CA LYS A 67 3.03 12.33 -13.52
C LYS A 67 1.57 12.33 -13.03
N LYS A 68 0.81 13.37 -13.38
CA LYS A 68 -0.64 13.46 -13.07
C LYS A 68 -1.45 12.27 -13.61
N ALA A 69 -1.09 11.75 -14.78
CA ALA A 69 -1.70 10.53 -15.32
C ALA A 69 -1.43 9.31 -14.43
N THR A 70 -0.22 9.19 -13.89
CA THR A 70 0.14 8.15 -12.92
C THR A 70 -0.67 8.29 -11.64
N LYS A 71 -0.88 9.52 -11.12
CA LYS A 71 -1.76 9.77 -9.96
C LYS A 71 -3.15 9.18 -10.17
N LYS A 72 -3.78 9.45 -11.32
CA LYS A 72 -5.13 8.93 -11.64
C LYS A 72 -5.16 7.40 -11.60
N LEU A 73 -4.13 6.74 -12.13
CA LEU A 73 -4.02 5.29 -12.12
C LEU A 73 -3.72 4.74 -10.73
N PHE A 74 -2.86 5.40 -9.96
CA PHE A 74 -2.56 5.05 -8.58
C PHE A 74 -3.82 5.01 -7.70
N MET A 75 -4.75 5.95 -7.90
CA MET A 75 -6.00 5.97 -7.16
C MET A 75 -6.96 4.84 -7.55
N LYS A 76 -7.00 4.46 -8.83
CA LYS A 76 -8.03 3.57 -9.38
C LYS A 76 -7.60 2.12 -9.58
N ASN A 77 -6.30 1.85 -9.69
CA ASN A 77 -5.77 0.55 -10.06
C ASN A 77 -4.80 0.08 -8.98
N CYS A 78 -5.21 -0.92 -8.20
CA CYS A 78 -4.41 -1.44 -7.10
C CYS A 78 -3.08 -2.03 -7.59
N SER A 79 -3.05 -2.67 -8.76
CA SER A 79 -1.80 -3.22 -9.31
C SER A 79 -0.79 -2.12 -9.66
N VAL A 80 -1.25 -0.94 -10.12
CA VAL A 80 -0.36 0.22 -10.32
C VAL A 80 0.21 0.68 -8.99
N ARG A 81 -0.61 0.74 -7.94
CA ARG A 81 -0.18 1.14 -6.59
C ARG A 81 0.83 0.17 -6.01
N ASP A 82 0.53 -1.12 -5.97
CA ASP A 82 1.39 -2.14 -5.38
C ASP A 82 2.73 -2.24 -6.11
N GLN A 83 2.71 -2.16 -7.45
CA GLN A 83 3.92 -2.18 -8.25
C GLN A 83 4.74 -0.90 -8.09
N LEU A 84 4.10 0.27 -7.91
CA LEU A 84 4.80 1.53 -7.67
C LEU A 84 5.45 1.54 -6.29
N LEU A 85 4.73 1.12 -5.24
CA LEU A 85 5.28 1.01 -3.88
C LEU A 85 6.43 -0.01 -3.86
N SER A 86 6.26 -1.15 -4.51
CA SER A 86 7.32 -2.17 -4.65
C SER A 86 8.54 -1.63 -5.41
N PHE A 87 8.34 -0.79 -6.42
CA PHE A 87 9.42 -0.13 -7.15
C PHE A 87 10.22 0.80 -6.21
N TYR A 88 9.56 1.57 -5.34
CA TYR A 88 10.25 2.40 -4.37
C TYR A 88 11.08 1.56 -3.38
N VAL A 89 10.51 0.48 -2.82
CA VAL A 89 11.24 -0.42 -1.92
C VAL A 89 12.44 -1.06 -2.60
N LYS A 90 12.24 -1.69 -3.75
CA LYS A 90 13.25 -2.55 -4.38
C LYS A 90 14.31 -1.77 -5.17
N ASN A 91 13.90 -0.71 -5.88
CA ASN A 91 14.77 -0.02 -6.83
C ASN A 91 15.26 1.33 -6.28
N VAL A 92 14.39 2.11 -5.62
CA VAL A 92 14.76 3.44 -5.12
C VAL A 92 15.54 3.32 -3.81
N PHE A 93 14.92 2.76 -2.77
CA PHE A 93 15.58 2.57 -1.48
C PHE A 93 16.61 1.44 -1.51
N GLY A 94 16.39 0.42 -2.34
CA GLY A 94 17.39 -0.63 -2.59
C GLY A 94 18.69 -0.09 -3.20
N GLY A 95 18.62 1.02 -3.95
CA GLY A 95 19.78 1.70 -4.52
C GLY A 95 20.51 2.65 -3.55
N LEU A 96 19.95 2.90 -2.35
CA LEU A 96 20.65 3.67 -1.33
C LEU A 96 21.80 2.86 -0.72
N ARG A 97 22.89 3.56 -0.36
CA ARG A 97 23.95 2.97 0.47
C ARG A 97 23.34 2.48 1.79
N SER A 98 23.93 1.45 2.38
CA SER A 98 23.50 0.95 3.68
C SER A 98 23.50 2.09 4.71
N GLY A 99 22.44 2.17 5.51
CA GLY A 99 22.24 3.25 6.48
C GLY A 99 20.88 3.18 7.14
N SER A 100 20.72 3.90 8.25
CA SER A 100 19.48 3.96 9.03
C SER A 100 18.29 4.42 8.20
N ASP A 101 18.48 5.43 7.33
CA ASP A 101 17.42 5.95 6.46
C ASP A 101 16.92 4.89 5.47
N ARG A 102 17.82 4.13 4.86
CA ARG A 102 17.45 3.02 3.97
C ARG A 102 16.63 1.97 4.71
N VAL A 103 17.12 1.53 5.87
CA VAL A 103 16.44 0.51 6.69
C VAL A 103 15.04 0.99 7.09
N TYR A 104 14.94 2.23 7.56
CA TYR A 104 13.67 2.83 7.96
C TYR A 104 12.70 2.93 6.79
N MET A 105 13.12 3.50 5.65
CA MET A 105 12.22 3.71 4.51
C MET A 105 11.74 2.40 3.91
N VAL A 106 12.62 1.40 3.80
CA VAL A 106 12.25 0.04 3.36
C VAL A 106 11.22 -0.56 4.31
N SER A 107 11.49 -0.54 5.62
CA SER A 107 10.58 -1.08 6.64
C SER A 107 9.23 -0.37 6.63
N ALA A 108 9.21 0.97 6.62
CA ALA A 108 7.99 1.75 6.63
C ALA A 108 7.13 1.51 5.38
N PHE A 109 7.74 1.42 4.20
CA PHE A 109 7.00 1.11 2.97
C PHE A 109 6.52 -0.35 2.93
N GLN A 110 7.28 -1.31 3.45
CA GLN A 110 6.84 -2.70 3.57
C GLN A 110 5.64 -2.81 4.51
N THR A 111 5.69 -2.19 5.69
CA THR A 111 4.57 -2.12 6.62
C THR A 111 3.35 -1.44 5.98
N LEU A 112 3.55 -0.38 5.20
CA LEU A 112 2.46 0.23 4.42
C LEU A 112 1.86 -0.76 3.42
N GLN A 113 2.67 -1.51 2.67
CA GLN A 113 2.19 -2.51 1.71
C GLN A 113 1.42 -3.65 2.39
N GLU A 114 1.92 -4.15 3.52
CA GLU A 114 1.24 -5.19 4.31
C GLU A 114 -0.11 -4.70 4.82
N ASN A 115 -0.16 -3.49 5.40
CA ASN A 115 -1.41 -2.90 5.85
C ASN A 115 -2.39 -2.66 4.69
N LEU A 116 -1.91 -2.20 3.53
CA LEU A 116 -2.72 -2.04 2.33
C LEU A 116 -3.28 -3.39 1.85
N SER A 117 -2.47 -4.45 1.83
CA SER A 117 -2.90 -5.79 1.44
C SER A 117 -3.96 -6.36 2.39
N ASN A 118 -3.82 -6.10 3.69
CA ASN A 118 -4.77 -6.58 4.70
C ASN A 118 -6.09 -5.80 4.67
N CYS A 119 -6.04 -4.48 4.52
CA CYS A 119 -7.25 -3.64 4.51
C CYS A 119 -7.95 -3.59 3.15
N LEU A 120 -7.18 -3.61 2.06
CA LEU A 120 -7.61 -3.32 0.68
C LEU A 120 -6.90 -4.29 -0.29
N PRO A 121 -7.22 -5.60 -0.22
CA PRO A 121 -6.51 -6.62 -0.98
C PRO A 121 -6.56 -6.35 -2.48
N CYS A 122 -5.42 -6.55 -3.13
CA CYS A 122 -5.27 -6.49 -4.58
C CYS A 122 -5.05 -7.89 -5.14
N ALA A 123 -5.67 -8.19 -6.28
CA ALA A 123 -5.39 -9.44 -6.98
C ALA A 123 -3.89 -9.50 -7.38
N PRO A 124 -3.19 -10.62 -7.14
CA PRO A 124 -1.80 -10.77 -7.57
C PRO A 124 -1.68 -10.56 -9.08
N SER A 125 -0.71 -9.75 -9.50
CA SER A 125 -0.41 -9.53 -10.92
C SER A 125 1.08 -9.63 -11.17
N SER A 126 1.49 -10.65 -11.93
CA SER A 126 2.87 -10.80 -12.41
C SER A 126 3.22 -9.82 -13.53
N ARG A 127 2.22 -9.32 -14.27
CA ARG A 127 2.42 -8.39 -15.37
C ARG A 127 2.69 -6.98 -14.86
N VAL A 128 3.85 -6.43 -15.22
CA VAL A 128 4.16 -5.02 -14.96
C VAL A 128 3.23 -4.14 -15.79
N THR A 129 2.53 -3.22 -15.13
CA THR A 129 1.62 -2.27 -15.77
C THR A 129 2.39 -1.29 -16.66
N MET A 130 1.76 -0.81 -17.74
CA MET A 130 2.41 0.15 -18.64
C MET A 130 2.83 1.44 -17.92
N ALA A 131 2.06 1.87 -16.92
CA ALA A 131 2.37 3.05 -16.11
C ALA A 131 3.68 2.87 -15.35
N VAL A 132 3.83 1.77 -14.61
CA VAL A 132 5.05 1.48 -13.85
C VAL A 132 6.22 1.15 -14.77
N LYS A 133 5.97 0.47 -15.90
CA LYS A 133 7.00 0.21 -16.93
C LYS A 133 7.63 1.51 -17.43
N LYS A 134 6.83 2.53 -17.73
CA LYS A 134 7.34 3.85 -18.18
C LYS A 134 8.16 4.57 -17.11
N ILE A 135 7.76 4.44 -15.84
CA ILE A 135 8.51 4.99 -14.71
C ILE A 135 9.87 4.30 -14.59
N LYS A 136 9.89 2.96 -14.59
CA LYS A 136 11.12 2.16 -14.55
C LYS A 136 12.06 2.52 -15.70
N GLN A 137 11.57 2.54 -16.94
CA GLN A 137 12.37 2.91 -18.10
C GLN A 137 12.98 4.31 -17.99
N MET A 138 12.26 5.28 -17.41
CA MET A 138 12.81 6.61 -17.21
C MET A 138 13.82 6.64 -16.06
N PHE A 139 13.54 5.94 -14.97
CA PHE A 139 14.47 5.76 -13.85
C PHE A 139 15.79 5.12 -14.31
N ASP A 140 15.72 4.03 -15.08
CA ASP A 140 16.90 3.32 -15.61
C ASP A 140 17.73 4.23 -16.53
N LYS A 141 17.08 5.03 -17.37
CA LYS A 141 17.76 6.03 -18.23
C LYS A 141 18.50 7.12 -17.45
N LEU A 142 18.11 7.36 -16.20
CA LEU A 142 18.76 8.35 -15.33
C LEU A 142 19.92 7.75 -14.53
N GLY A 143 20.09 6.43 -14.52
CA GLY A 143 21.10 5.74 -13.72
C GLY A 143 20.99 6.09 -12.24
N GLU A 144 22.13 6.34 -11.58
CA GLU A 144 22.17 6.70 -10.16
C GLU A 144 21.38 7.98 -9.84
N LYS A 145 21.33 8.94 -10.77
CA LYS A 145 20.54 10.18 -10.60
C LYS A 145 19.04 9.87 -10.51
N GLY A 146 18.60 8.73 -11.05
CA GLY A 146 17.23 8.24 -10.91
C GLY A 146 16.82 8.03 -9.45
N ILE A 147 17.75 7.62 -8.58
CA ILE A 147 17.51 7.42 -7.14
C ILE A 147 17.20 8.75 -6.47
N TYR A 148 18.10 9.73 -6.62
CA TYR A 148 17.92 11.07 -6.04
C TYR A 148 16.66 11.74 -6.56
N LYS A 149 16.37 11.56 -7.86
CA LYS A 149 15.13 12.04 -8.44
C LYS A 149 13.89 11.41 -7.82
N ALA A 150 13.83 10.09 -7.72
CA ALA A 150 12.67 9.39 -7.15
C ALA A 150 12.45 9.75 -5.67
N ILE A 151 13.54 9.92 -4.91
CA ILE A 151 13.50 10.38 -3.52
C ILE A 151 13.01 11.83 -3.45
N SER A 152 13.52 12.72 -4.31
CA SER A 152 13.07 14.12 -4.34
C SER A 152 11.59 14.27 -4.69
N GLU A 153 11.00 13.29 -5.38
CA GLU A 153 9.57 13.22 -5.71
C GLU A 153 8.74 12.45 -4.65
N LEU A 154 9.30 12.12 -3.47
CA LEU A 154 8.52 11.58 -2.34
C LEU A 154 7.50 12.61 -1.82
N ASP A 155 7.80 13.90 -1.93
CA ASP A 155 6.86 15.00 -1.66
C ASP A 155 5.62 14.96 -2.57
N ILE A 156 5.69 14.29 -3.72
CA ILE A 156 4.57 14.01 -4.63
C ILE A 156 3.89 12.69 -4.25
N LEU A 157 4.66 11.62 -3.99
CA LEU A 157 4.10 10.29 -3.74
C LEU A 157 3.35 10.21 -2.41
N LEU A 158 3.91 10.77 -1.34
CA LEU A 158 3.33 10.65 -0.01
C LEU A 158 1.92 11.26 0.06
N PRO A 159 1.66 12.46 -0.49
CA PRO A 159 0.29 12.96 -0.59
C PRO A 159 -0.65 12.04 -1.39
N TRP A 160 -0.16 11.31 -2.40
CA TRP A 160 -1.00 10.34 -3.12
C TRP A 160 -1.37 9.15 -2.24
N ILE A 161 -0.41 8.64 -1.47
CA ILE A 161 -0.65 7.59 -0.49
C ILE A 161 -1.67 8.06 0.54
N GLN A 162 -1.43 9.22 1.16
CA GLN A 162 -2.34 9.78 2.16
C GLN A 162 -3.76 9.96 1.60
N THR A 163 -3.90 10.64 0.47
CA THR A 163 -5.21 10.85 -0.19
C THR A 163 -5.91 9.51 -0.44
N TYR A 164 -5.17 8.48 -0.88
CA TYR A 164 -5.76 7.17 -1.15
C TYR A 164 -6.26 6.47 0.13
N ILE A 165 -5.54 6.60 1.24
CA ILE A 165 -5.93 5.98 2.51
C ILE A 165 -7.13 6.69 3.13
N GLU A 166 -7.22 8.02 2.94
CA GLU A 166 -8.32 8.86 3.44
C GLU A 166 -9.61 8.72 2.61
N THR A 167 -9.55 8.11 1.42
CA THR A 167 -10.72 7.81 0.56
C THR A 167 -11.35 6.47 0.92
#